data_AF-A0A562UI28-F1
#
_entry.id   AF-A0A562UI28-F1
#
_cell.length_a   1.000
_cell.length_b   1.000
_cell.length_c   1.000
_cell.angle_alpha   90.00
_cell.angle_beta   90.00
_cell.angle_gamma   90.00
#
_symmetry.space_group_name_H-M   'P 1'
#
loop_
_entity.id
_entity.type
_entity.pdbx_description
1 polymer ?
#
loop_
_entity_poly.entity_id
_entity_poly.type
_entity_poly.pdbx_seq_one_letter_code
_entity_poly.pdbx_strand_id
1 'polypeptide(L)'
;MTNDRLNLIYDKTHGYCHLCHKKLAFINYGIYGAKGAWHIEHSKAKANGGTDHLNNLYAACIACNLEKGVLHTMTIRRRNNVTSAPLNKVKKDKIRSNNSVGGGFIGFIISAALGGPPLAIAACALIGAKIGYDNPVKK
;
A
#
# COMPACT_ATOMS: atom_id res chain seq x y z
N MET A 1 11.49 12.02 -18.98
CA MET A 1 11.26 11.09 -17.85
C MET A 1 11.59 9.69 -18.35
N THR A 2 12.39 8.90 -17.65
CA THR A 2 12.73 7.53 -18.06
C THR A 2 11.68 6.54 -17.54
N ASN A 3 11.54 5.38 -18.21
CA ASN A 3 10.64 4.32 -17.78
C ASN A 3 10.98 3.80 -16.37
N ASP A 4 12.27 3.70 -16.04
CA ASP A 4 12.72 3.27 -14.70
C ASP A 4 12.23 4.21 -13.60
N ARG A 5 12.24 5.51 -13.89
CA ARG A 5 11.75 6.51 -12.94
C ARG A 5 10.24 6.43 -12.75
N LEU A 6 9.48 6.13 -13.81
CA LEU A 6 8.04 5.87 -13.71
C LEU A 6 7.75 4.63 -12.88
N ASN A 7 8.51 3.55 -13.08
CA ASN A 7 8.41 2.32 -12.28
C ASN A 7 8.60 2.63 -10.80
N LEU A 8 9.68 3.34 -10.44
CA LEU A 8 9.95 3.72 -9.04
C LEU A 8 8.80 4.50 -8.41
N ILE A 9 8.20 5.45 -9.13
CA ILE A 9 7.09 6.26 -8.62
C ILE A 9 5.81 5.43 -8.47
N TYR A 10 5.52 4.55 -9.45
CA TYR A 10 4.37 3.66 -9.43
C TYR A 10 4.47 2.61 -8.30
N ASP A 11 5.66 2.07 -8.08
CA ASP A 11 5.91 1.01 -7.11
C ASP A 11 5.90 1.51 -5.66
N LYS A 12 6.17 2.80 -5.42
CA LYS A 12 6.07 3.42 -4.08
C LYS A 12 4.71 3.16 -3.42
N THR A 13 3.65 3.07 -4.20
CA THR A 13 2.29 2.81 -3.72
C THR A 13 1.72 1.50 -4.26
N HIS A 14 2.57 0.62 -4.79
CA HIS A 14 2.18 -0.65 -5.37
C HIS A 14 1.07 -0.51 -6.45
N GLY A 15 1.15 0.57 -7.24
CA GLY A 15 0.20 0.86 -8.29
C GLY A 15 -1.18 1.33 -7.81
N TYR A 16 -1.26 1.97 -6.64
CA TYR A 16 -2.47 2.61 -6.14
C TYR A 16 -2.31 4.13 -6.09
N CYS A 17 -3.39 4.85 -6.33
CA CYS A 17 -3.40 6.29 -6.14
C CYS A 17 -3.11 6.64 -4.68
N HIS A 18 -2.11 7.49 -4.44
CA HIS A 18 -1.71 7.85 -3.08
C HIS A 18 -2.69 8.80 -2.35
N LEU A 19 -3.71 9.29 -3.07
CA LEU A 19 -4.75 10.21 -2.57
C LEU A 19 -6.09 9.52 -2.30
N CYS A 20 -6.46 8.51 -3.09
CA CYS A 20 -7.78 7.86 -2.99
C CYS A 20 -7.74 6.32 -2.97
N HIS A 21 -6.55 5.71 -3.03
CA HIS A 21 -6.32 4.25 -2.96
C HIS A 21 -7.01 3.42 -4.07
N LYS A 22 -7.47 4.05 -5.15
CA LYS A 22 -7.94 3.35 -6.36
C LYS A 22 -6.75 2.73 -7.11
N LYS A 23 -6.96 1.56 -7.72
CA LYS A 23 -5.93 0.86 -8.49
C LYS A 23 -5.65 1.62 -9.79
N LEU A 24 -4.37 1.74 -10.12
CA LEU A 24 -3.86 2.37 -11.33
C LEU A 24 -3.34 1.29 -12.28
N ALA A 25 -3.44 1.53 -13.58
CA ALA A 25 -2.83 0.68 -14.60
C ALA A 25 -1.54 1.36 -15.06
N PHE A 26 -0.39 0.71 -14.88
CA PHE A 26 0.91 1.30 -15.24
C PHE A 26 0.93 1.81 -16.68
N ILE A 27 0.43 0.99 -17.61
CA ILE A 27 0.30 1.29 -19.04
C ILE A 27 -0.54 2.54 -19.36
N ASN A 28 -1.42 2.97 -18.44
CA ASN A 28 -2.30 4.12 -18.64
C ASN A 28 -1.72 5.42 -18.06
N TYR A 29 -0.39 5.50 -17.94
CA TYR A 29 0.29 6.75 -17.62
C TYR A 29 0.04 7.78 -18.72
N GLY A 30 -0.42 8.98 -18.38
CA GLY A 30 -0.65 10.03 -19.39
C GLY A 30 -2.01 9.99 -20.07
N ILE A 31 -2.74 8.87 -20.01
CA ILE A 31 -3.92 8.64 -20.83
C ILE A 31 -5.18 9.15 -20.12
N TYR A 32 -5.55 10.41 -20.36
CA TYR A 32 -6.76 11.00 -19.79
C TYR A 32 -8.02 10.18 -20.13
N GLY A 33 -8.91 10.01 -19.16
CA GLY A 33 -10.19 9.29 -19.33
C GLY A 33 -10.10 7.76 -19.26
N ALA A 34 -8.92 7.15 -19.38
CA ALA A 34 -8.77 5.70 -19.27
C ALA A 34 -8.98 5.18 -17.83
N LYS A 35 -9.50 3.96 -17.70
CA LYS A 35 -9.63 3.32 -16.38
C LYS A 35 -8.26 3.10 -15.76
N GLY A 36 -8.06 3.57 -14.53
CA GLY A 36 -6.78 3.48 -13.85
C GLY A 36 -5.71 4.42 -14.42
N ALA A 37 -6.12 5.43 -15.22
CA ALA A 37 -5.23 6.48 -15.69
C ALA A 37 -4.62 7.27 -14.55
N TRP A 38 -3.36 7.64 -14.73
CA TRP A 38 -2.59 8.29 -13.68
C TRP A 38 -1.50 9.21 -14.22
N HIS A 39 -1.12 10.15 -13.38
CA HIS A 39 0.01 11.05 -13.56
C HIS A 39 0.89 11.04 -12.32
N ILE A 40 2.08 11.63 -12.47
CA ILE A 40 2.94 11.96 -11.33
C ILE A 40 2.34 13.18 -10.63
N GLU A 41 2.28 13.07 -9.32
CA GLU A 41 1.80 14.09 -8.41
C GLU A 41 2.91 14.42 -7.40
N HIS A 42 3.00 15.71 -7.04
CA HIS A 42 3.91 16.21 -6.03
C HIS A 42 3.21 16.37 -4.67
N SER A 43 3.55 15.50 -3.71
CA SER A 43 2.95 15.51 -2.36
C SER A 43 2.96 16.90 -1.73
N LYS A 44 4.05 17.64 -1.90
CA LYS A 44 4.14 19.09 -1.75
C LYS A 44 4.18 19.71 -3.15
N ALA A 45 3.17 20.51 -3.50
CA ALA A 45 3.08 21.13 -4.83
C ALA A 45 4.27 22.06 -5.12
N LYS A 46 4.70 22.16 -6.39
CA LYS A 46 5.81 23.05 -6.80
C LYS A 46 5.58 24.50 -6.39
N ALA A 47 4.35 25.01 -6.57
CA ALA A 47 3.96 26.36 -6.16
C ALA A 47 4.18 26.64 -4.66
N ASN A 48 4.20 25.60 -3.83
CA ASN A 48 4.42 25.70 -2.39
C ASN A 48 5.87 25.35 -2.00
N GLY A 49 6.81 25.27 -2.96
CA GLY A 49 8.21 24.89 -2.73
C GLY A 49 8.45 23.38 -2.73
N GLY A 50 7.65 22.61 -3.46
CA GLY A 50 7.89 21.19 -3.73
C GLY A 50 8.98 20.96 -4.77
N THR A 51 9.69 19.84 -4.67
CA THR A 51 10.81 19.47 -5.56
C THR A 51 10.47 18.25 -6.42
N ASP A 52 11.25 18.05 -7.49
CA ASP A 52 11.19 16.84 -8.33
C ASP A 52 11.97 15.65 -7.74
N HIS A 53 12.28 15.65 -6.44
CA HIS A 53 12.92 14.52 -5.79
C HIS A 53 11.94 13.35 -5.62
N LEU A 54 12.42 12.11 -5.76
CA LEU A 54 11.59 10.90 -5.72
C LEU A 54 10.78 10.74 -4.42
N ASN A 55 11.25 11.30 -3.30
CA ASN A 55 10.50 11.29 -2.04
C ASN A 55 9.20 12.12 -2.11
N ASN A 56 9.17 13.18 -2.93
CA ASN A 56 8.01 14.06 -3.13
C ASN A 56 7.07 13.59 -4.25
N LEU A 57 7.49 12.65 -5.10
CA LEU A 57 6.71 12.20 -6.24
C LEU A 57 5.89 10.94 -5.93
N TYR A 58 4.63 10.92 -6.35
CA TYR A 58 3.73 9.79 -6.18
C TYR A 58 2.87 9.56 -7.42
N ALA A 59 2.40 8.32 -7.59
CA ALA A 59 1.36 8.02 -8.56
C ALA A 59 -0.01 8.48 -8.02
N ALA A 60 -0.77 9.20 -8.84
CA ALA A 60 -2.14 9.61 -8.52
C ALA A 60 -3.05 9.49 -9.74
N CYS A 61 -4.33 9.19 -9.50
CA CYS A 61 -5.35 9.37 -10.53
C CYS A 61 -5.28 10.79 -11.10
N ILE A 62 -5.48 10.95 -12.41
CA ILE A 62 -5.40 12.28 -13.03
C ILE A 62 -6.41 13.23 -12.38
N ALA A 63 -7.65 12.78 -12.16
CA ALA A 63 -8.67 13.58 -11.48
C ALA A 63 -8.26 14.02 -10.07
N CYS A 64 -7.70 13.12 -9.24
CA CYS A 64 -7.26 13.49 -7.88
C CYS A 64 -6.08 14.46 -7.89
N ASN A 65 -5.17 14.33 -8.86
CA ASN A 65 -4.04 15.24 -9.04
C ASN A 65 -4.53 16.66 -9.42
N LEU A 66 -5.45 16.73 -10.38
CA LEU A 66 -6.07 17.99 -10.80
C LEU A 66 -6.89 18.64 -9.67
N GLU A 67 -7.70 17.86 -8.94
CA GLU A 67 -8.47 18.34 -7.78
C GLU A 67 -7.54 18.86 -6.67
N LYS A 68 -6.41 18.19 -6.45
CA LYS A 68 -5.42 18.66 -5.48
C LYS A 68 -4.86 20.01 -5.89
N GLY A 69 -4.36 20.12 -7.12
CA GLY A 69 -3.63 21.32 -7.57
C GLY A 69 -2.56 21.74 -6.55
N VAL A 70 -2.73 22.92 -5.96
CA VAL A 70 -1.84 23.48 -4.93
C VAL A 70 -2.24 23.16 -3.49
N LEU A 71 -3.36 22.47 -3.28
CA LEU A 71 -3.82 22.09 -1.95
C LEU A 71 -2.87 21.07 -1.31
N HIS A 72 -2.91 21.01 0.02
CA HIS A 72 -2.16 20.02 0.77
C HIS A 72 -2.71 18.60 0.53
N THR A 73 -1.81 17.61 0.45
CA THR A 73 -2.16 16.20 0.25
C THR A 73 -3.21 15.69 1.25
N MET A 74 -3.14 16.14 2.50
CA MET A 74 -4.11 15.72 3.53
C MET A 74 -5.54 16.19 3.26
N THR A 75 -5.72 17.31 2.56
CA THR A 75 -7.06 17.82 2.21
C THR A 75 -7.78 16.82 1.30
N ILE A 76 -7.12 16.37 0.23
CA ILE A 76 -7.71 15.43 -0.72
C ILE A 76 -7.84 14.04 -0.12
N ARG A 77 -6.86 13.60 0.69
CA ARG A 77 -6.94 12.33 1.41
C ARG A 77 -8.15 12.28 2.34
N ARG A 78 -8.38 13.34 3.12
CA ARG A 78 -9.55 13.44 4.02
C ARG A 78 -10.86 13.36 3.26
N ARG A 79 -10.98 14.05 2.11
CA ARG A 79 -12.17 13.95 1.23
C ARG A 79 -12.40 12.54 0.69
N ASN A 80 -11.32 11.78 0.48
CA ASN A 80 -11.37 10.39 0.02
C ASN A 80 -11.38 9.37 1.17
N ASN A 81 -11.59 9.79 2.43
CA ASN A 81 -11.61 8.93 3.61
C ASN A 81 -10.33 8.08 3.80
N VAL A 82 -9.18 8.63 3.42
CA VAL A 82 -7.87 8.01 3.67
C VAL A 82 -6.97 8.96 4.47
N THR A 83 -6.01 8.41 5.20
CA THR A 83 -5.12 9.20 6.08
C THR A 83 -3.66 9.16 5.66
N SER A 84 -3.26 8.18 4.85
CA SER A 84 -1.87 7.96 4.44
C SER A 84 -1.77 7.42 3.00
N ALA A 85 -0.54 7.40 2.48
CA ALA A 85 -0.25 6.76 1.20
C ALA A 85 -0.33 5.22 1.33
N PRO A 86 -0.72 4.52 0.25
CA PRO A 86 -0.61 3.08 0.14
C PRO A 86 0.81 2.57 0.41
N LEU A 87 0.91 1.40 1.03
CA LEU A 87 2.19 0.74 1.29
C LEU A 87 2.78 0.14 0.01
N ASN A 88 4.10 0.22 -0.11
CA ASN A 88 4.84 -0.50 -1.15
C ASN A 88 4.81 -2.02 -0.91
N LYS A 89 5.19 -2.79 -1.93
CA LYS A 89 5.17 -4.26 -1.90
C LYS A 89 6.03 -4.84 -0.78
N VAL A 90 7.27 -4.37 -0.64
CA VAL A 90 8.22 -4.85 0.38
C VAL A 90 7.67 -4.68 1.80
N LYS A 91 7.06 -3.53 2.10
CA LYS A 91 6.43 -3.29 3.42
C LYS A 91 5.22 -4.19 3.63
N LYS A 92 4.41 -4.44 2.59
CA LYS A 92 3.27 -5.37 2.68
C LYS A 92 3.75 -6.79 2.99
N ASP A 93 4.79 -7.25 2.30
CA ASP A 93 5.33 -8.60 2.50
C ASP A 93 5.97 -8.76 3.88
N LYS A 94 6.65 -7.72 4.38
CA LYS A 94 7.15 -7.69 5.76
C LYS A 94 6.02 -7.79 6.80
N ILE A 95 4.92 -7.07 6.60
CA ILE A 95 3.76 -7.14 7.49
C ILE A 95 3.14 -8.54 7.46
N ARG A 96 2.96 -9.14 6.27
CA ARG A 96 2.43 -10.51 6.14
C ARG A 96 3.32 -11.53 6.86
N SER A 97 4.63 -11.42 6.69
CA SER A 97 5.59 -12.28 7.38
C SER A 97 5.47 -12.14 8.90
N ASN A 98 5.41 -10.91 9.41
CA ASN A 98 5.25 -10.67 10.86
C ASN A 98 3.92 -11.21 11.39
N ASN A 99 2.82 -11.01 10.65
CA ASN A 99 1.51 -11.52 11.03
C ASN A 99 1.49 -13.06 11.01
N SER A 100 2.18 -13.69 10.05
CA SER A 100 2.31 -15.15 9.98
C SER A 100 3.05 -15.70 11.20
N VAL A 101 4.18 -15.10 11.56
CA VAL A 101 4.94 -15.50 12.77
C VAL A 101 4.09 -15.32 14.03
N GLY A 102 3.44 -14.17 14.18
CA GLY A 102 2.58 -13.90 15.33
C GLY A 102 1.38 -14.86 15.41
N GLY A 103 0.72 -15.11 14.29
CA GLY A 103 -0.40 -16.06 14.22
C GLY A 103 0.01 -17.49 14.55
N GLY A 104 1.18 -17.94 14.08
CA GLY A 104 1.70 -19.26 14.40
C GLY A 104 2.04 -19.42 15.88
N PHE A 105 2.61 -18.38 16.49
CA PHE A 105 2.90 -18.35 17.92
C PHE A 105 1.63 -18.39 18.77
N ILE A 106 0.59 -17.64 18.38
CA ILE A 106 -0.73 -17.68 19.04
C ILE A 106 -1.35 -19.07 18.93
N GLY A 107 -1.34 -19.68 17.73
CA GLY A 107 -1.87 -21.02 17.50
C GLY A 107 -1.16 -22.09 18.33
N PHE A 108 0.17 -22.00 18.45
CA PHE A 108 0.98 -22.86 19.30
C PHE A 108 0.57 -22.74 20.78
N ILE A 109 0.52 -21.52 21.32
CA ILE A 109 0.23 -21.27 22.74
C ILE A 109 -1.15 -21.82 23.11
N ILE A 110 -2.17 -21.51 22.29
CA ILE A 110 -3.55 -21.95 22.57
C ILE A 110 -3.63 -23.48 22.62
N SER A 111 -3.04 -24.18 21.64
CA SER A 111 -3.10 -25.64 21.60
C SER A 111 -2.29 -26.29 22.72
N ALA A 112 -1.13 -25.74 23.06
CA ALA A 112 -0.31 -26.22 24.17
C ALA A 112 -1.02 -26.05 25.53
N ALA A 113 -1.66 -24.90 25.77
CA ALA A 113 -2.39 -24.62 27.00
C ALA A 113 -3.61 -25.56 27.20
N LEU A 114 -4.20 -26.06 26.11
CA LEU A 114 -5.30 -27.02 26.12
C LEU A 114 -4.83 -28.49 26.21
N GLY A 115 -3.52 -28.75 26.37
CA GLY A 115 -2.97 -30.10 26.47
C GLY A 115 -3.02 -30.88 25.16
N GLY A 116 -3.02 -30.21 24.01
CA GLY A 116 -3.02 -30.88 22.71
C GLY A 116 -1.78 -31.77 22.50
N PRO A 117 -1.89 -32.92 21.83
CA PRO A 117 -0.72 -33.74 21.49
C PRO A 117 0.20 -32.99 20.50
N PRO A 118 1.49 -33.36 20.38
CA PRO A 118 2.47 -32.63 19.57
C PRO A 118 2.03 -32.39 18.11
N LEU A 119 1.36 -33.36 17.49
CA LEU A 119 0.82 -33.21 16.14
C LEU A 119 -0.28 -32.15 16.04
N ALA A 120 -1.15 -32.06 17.05
CA ALA A 120 -2.21 -31.05 17.10
C ALA A 120 -1.63 -29.65 17.31
N ILE A 121 -0.62 -29.51 18.18
CA ILE A 121 0.09 -28.24 18.40
C ILE A 121 0.73 -27.74 17.10
N ALA A 122 1.45 -28.63 16.39
CA ALA A 122 2.06 -28.29 15.10
C ALA A 122 1.01 -27.88 14.06
N ALA A 123 -0.11 -28.59 13.96
CA ALA A 123 -1.20 -28.24 13.06
C ALA A 123 -1.81 -26.87 13.40
N CYS A 124 -2.08 -26.59 14.68
CA CYS A 124 -2.62 -25.30 15.12
C CYS A 124 -1.65 -24.15 14.86
N ALA A 125 -0.34 -24.35 15.03
CA ALA A 125 0.67 -23.35 14.69
C ALA A 125 0.70 -23.05 13.18
N LEU A 126 0.62 -24.07 12.32
CA LEU A 126 0.57 -23.89 10.87
C LEU A 126 -0.72 -23.17 10.42
N ILE A 127 -1.87 -23.54 10.99
CA ILE A 127 -3.15 -22.87 10.73
C ILE A 127 -3.07 -21.41 11.16
N GLY A 128 -2.58 -21.13 12.38
CA GLY A 128 -2.38 -19.78 12.88
C GLY A 128 -1.46 -18.95 11.99
N ALA A 129 -0.36 -19.55 11.51
CA ALA A 129 0.58 -18.89 10.61
C ALA A 129 -0.05 -18.55 9.25
N LYS A 130 -0.87 -19.46 8.70
CA LYS A 130 -1.62 -19.22 7.46
C LYS A 130 -2.64 -18.10 7.62
N ILE A 131 -3.45 -18.16 8.69
CA ILE A 131 -4.45 -17.11 9.00
C ILE A 131 -3.75 -15.75 9.15
N GLY A 132 -2.60 -15.72 9.84
CA GLY A 132 -1.79 -14.51 9.97
C GLY A 132 -1.30 -13.96 8.63
N TYR A 133 -0.80 -14.83 7.75
CA TYR A 133 -0.32 -14.43 6.42
C TYR A 133 -1.43 -13.87 5.52
N ASP A 134 -2.61 -14.51 5.54
CA ASP A 134 -3.75 -14.16 4.70
C ASP A 134 -4.49 -12.91 5.20
N ASN A 135 -4.21 -12.45 6.42
CA ASN A 135 -4.84 -11.28 7.01
C ASN A 135 -4.62 -10.04 6.12
N PRO A 136 -5.69 -9.34 5.67
CA PRO A 136 -5.56 -8.22 4.74
C PRO A 136 -4.68 -7.10 5.30
N VAL A 137 -3.63 -6.76 4.55
CA VAL A 137 -2.79 -5.60 4.83
C VAL A 137 -3.45 -4.35 4.26
N LYS A 138 -3.41 -3.25 5.02
CA LYS A 138 -3.87 -1.93 4.55
C LYS A 138 -3.25 -1.61 3.19
N LYS A 139 -4.08 -1.04 2.31
CA LYS A 139 -3.65 -0.62 0.98
C LYS A 139 -2.48 0.33 1.12
#